data_AF-A0A4V2DZV5-F1
#
_entry.id   AF-A0A4V2DZV5-F1
#
_cell.length_a   1.000
_cell.length_b   1.000
_cell.length_c   1.000
_cell.angle_alpha   90.00
_cell.angle_beta   90.00
_cell.angle_gamma   90.00
#
_symmetry.space_group_name_H-M   'P 1'
#
loop_
_entity.id
_entity.type
_entity.pdbx_description
1 polymer ?
#
loop_
_entity_poly.entity_id
_entity_poly.type
_entity_poly.pdbx_seq_one_letter_code
_entity_poly.pdbx_strand_id
1 'polypeptide(L)'
;MTWCAILWLPKLSKPIMHMIKRGMKVVAKALPFITPAHEVVVEINHDPWLVWYQPDEWQEKLAEIVRGSLSYVQWNFESEVSILLTDEEQSRQLNHAYRGEDSPTNVLSFPAFTPEELRLLGKQQPSLILGDIVLSLETVLKESKDQNKPFLNHLMHLTVHGTLHLLGYDHQLDAQAEQMESIEVSVLSSLGVANPYQ
;
A
#
# COMPACT_ATOMS: atom_id res chain seq x y z
N MET A 1 49.49 -16.07 54.54
CA MET A 1 48.94 -14.85 53.92
C MET A 1 47.44 -14.87 54.19
N THR A 2 47.02 -14.49 55.40
CA THR A 2 46.47 -13.15 55.75
C THR A 2 45.08 -12.84 55.15
N TRP A 3 44.06 -12.92 56.03
CA TRP A 3 42.78 -12.17 56.11
C TRP A 3 41.69 -12.44 55.04
N CYS A 4 40.39 -12.56 55.32
CA CYS A 4 39.60 -12.69 56.56
C CYS A 4 38.14 -12.99 56.18
N ALA A 5 37.44 -13.77 57.00
CA ALA A 5 35.98 -13.95 57.00
C ALA A 5 35.24 -12.71 57.53
N ILE A 6 33.92 -12.60 57.31
CA ILE A 6 32.88 -12.56 58.37
C ILE A 6 31.47 -12.68 57.75
N LEU A 7 30.70 -13.58 58.36
CA LEU A 7 29.30 -13.96 58.16
C LEU A 7 28.32 -13.02 58.89
N TRP A 8 27.06 -12.97 58.42
CA TRP A 8 25.90 -13.14 59.32
C TRP A 8 24.67 -13.70 58.56
N LEU A 9 24.09 -14.78 59.11
CA LEU A 9 22.81 -15.43 58.80
C LEU A 9 21.90 -15.24 60.06
N PRO A 10 20.73 -15.90 60.23
CA PRO A 10 19.40 -15.76 59.61
C PRO A 10 18.30 -15.49 60.68
N LYS A 11 17.00 -15.36 60.33
CA LYS A 11 15.87 -15.91 61.13
C LYS A 11 14.48 -15.78 60.48
N LEU A 12 13.73 -16.87 60.61
CA LEU A 12 12.32 -17.11 60.25
C LEU A 12 11.32 -16.22 61.00
N SER A 13 10.19 -15.88 60.37
CA SER A 13 8.84 -16.14 60.91
C SER A 13 7.74 -15.74 59.90
N LYS A 14 6.72 -16.60 59.72
CA LYS A 14 5.37 -16.18 59.30
C LYS A 14 4.54 -16.04 60.59
N PRO A 15 3.53 -15.15 60.65
CA PRO A 15 2.16 -15.64 60.39
C PRO A 15 1.20 -14.67 59.66
N ILE A 16 0.23 -15.33 59.02
CA ILE A 16 -1.17 -15.01 58.66
C ILE A 16 -1.76 -13.71 59.27
N MET A 17 -2.38 -12.84 58.44
CA MET A 17 -3.84 -12.57 58.40
C MET A 17 -4.19 -11.29 57.57
N HIS A 18 -5.25 -11.41 56.76
CA HIS A 18 -6.19 -10.36 56.32
C HIS A 18 -5.87 -9.44 55.11
N MET A 19 -6.18 -9.97 53.92
CA MET A 19 -7.22 -9.48 52.99
C MET A 19 -7.66 -8.00 53.12
N ILE A 20 -7.20 -7.13 52.20
CA ILE A 20 -8.04 -6.08 51.60
C ILE A 20 -7.93 -6.17 50.08
N LYS A 21 -9.11 -6.36 49.50
CA LYS A 21 -9.46 -6.34 48.08
C LYS A 21 -8.96 -5.07 47.39
N ARG A 22 -8.40 -5.22 46.19
CA ARG A 22 -8.99 -4.71 44.92
C ARG A 22 -8.07 -5.11 43.77
N GLY A 23 -8.60 -5.94 42.88
CA GLY A 23 -7.91 -6.29 41.64
C GLY A 23 -7.69 -5.03 40.81
N MET A 24 -6.44 -4.63 40.67
CA MET A 24 -6.02 -3.87 39.50
C MET A 24 -5.96 -4.89 38.36
N LYS A 25 -7.07 -5.02 37.63
CA LYS A 25 -6.99 -5.40 36.22
C LYS A 25 -6.08 -4.35 35.60
N VAL A 26 -4.84 -4.71 35.29
CA VAL A 26 -4.10 -4.01 34.25
C VAL A 26 -4.90 -4.29 32.99
N VAL A 27 -5.87 -3.42 32.72
CA VAL A 27 -6.47 -3.34 31.40
C VAL A 27 -5.34 -2.78 30.55
N ALA A 28 -4.62 -3.67 29.87
CA ALA A 28 -3.85 -3.27 28.70
C ALA A 28 -4.89 -2.63 27.77
N LYS A 29 -4.98 -1.31 27.83
CA LYS A 29 -5.81 -0.54 26.92
C LYS A 29 -5.14 -0.78 25.58
N ALA A 30 -5.79 -1.57 24.72
CA ALA A 30 -5.36 -1.69 23.33
C ALA A 30 -5.18 -0.25 22.84
N LEU A 31 -3.94 0.10 22.50
CA LEU A 31 -3.70 1.36 21.80
C LEU A 31 -4.61 1.32 20.58
N PRO A 32 -5.40 2.38 20.31
CA PRO A 32 -6.22 2.40 19.11
C PRO A 32 -5.31 2.09 17.93
N PHE A 33 -5.73 1.14 17.08
CA PHE A 33 -5.10 0.93 15.78
C PHE A 33 -5.32 2.24 15.01
N ILE A 34 -4.35 3.15 15.07
CA ILE A 34 -4.37 4.35 14.25
C ILE A 34 -4.09 3.83 12.85
N THR A 35 -5.12 3.83 11.99
CA THR A 35 -4.93 3.60 10.57
C THR A 35 -4.01 4.70 10.04
N PRO A 36 -2.88 4.37 9.41
CA PRO A 36 -1.99 5.38 8.87
C PRO A 36 -2.72 6.27 7.86
N ALA A 37 -2.37 7.57 7.84
CA ALA A 37 -2.88 8.49 6.85
C ALA A 37 -2.25 8.18 5.48
N HIS A 38 -3.07 8.04 4.44
CA HIS A 38 -2.61 7.86 3.07
C HIS A 38 -3.12 9.02 2.21
N GLU A 39 -2.20 9.92 1.90
CA GLU A 39 -2.40 11.01 0.95
C GLU A 39 -2.22 10.45 -0.47
N VAL A 40 -3.16 10.84 -1.33
CA VAL A 40 -3.13 10.50 -2.75
C VAL A 40 -3.35 11.80 -3.46
N VAL A 41 -2.57 12.09 -4.49
CA VAL A 41 -2.71 13.30 -5.30
C VAL A 41 -2.95 12.87 -6.74
N VAL A 42 -4.04 13.33 -7.34
CA VAL A 42 -4.38 13.03 -8.72
C VAL A 42 -4.21 14.28 -9.56
N GLU A 43 -3.35 14.19 -10.57
CA GLU A 43 -3.20 15.19 -11.62
C GLU A 43 -3.84 14.69 -12.91
N ILE A 44 -4.57 15.57 -13.58
CA ILE A 44 -5.18 15.30 -14.89
C ILE A 44 -4.58 16.28 -15.88
N ASN A 45 -3.78 15.79 -16.82
CA ASN A 45 -3.20 16.64 -17.88
C ASN A 45 -3.82 16.37 -19.26
N HIS A 46 -4.87 15.55 -19.30
CA HIS A 46 -5.58 15.17 -20.52
C HIS A 46 -7.11 15.24 -20.32
N ASP A 47 -7.73 16.30 -20.85
CA ASP A 47 -9.15 16.63 -20.62
C ASP A 47 -10.17 15.50 -20.90
N PRO A 48 -9.97 14.59 -21.89
CA PRO A 48 -10.90 13.49 -22.11
C PRO A 48 -11.18 12.57 -20.91
N TRP A 49 -10.32 12.55 -19.89
CA TRP A 49 -10.63 11.87 -18.61
C TRP A 49 -11.89 12.44 -17.93
N LEU A 50 -12.24 13.70 -18.18
CA LEU A 50 -13.35 14.41 -17.55
C LEU A 50 -14.73 13.98 -18.07
N VAL A 51 -14.79 13.06 -19.04
CA VAL A 51 -16.04 12.46 -19.53
C VAL A 51 -16.73 11.62 -18.44
N TRP A 52 -15.96 11.01 -17.54
CA TRP A 52 -16.51 10.14 -16.49
C TRP A 52 -16.73 10.86 -15.17
N TYR A 53 -15.77 11.67 -14.75
CA TYR A 53 -15.74 12.29 -13.42
C TYR A 53 -15.09 13.66 -13.50
N GLN A 54 -15.53 14.58 -12.64
CA GLN A 54 -14.83 15.84 -12.39
C GLN A 54 -13.51 15.58 -11.64
N PRO A 55 -12.56 16.53 -11.60
CA PRO A 55 -11.27 16.34 -10.95
C PRO A 55 -11.36 15.85 -9.49
N ASP A 56 -12.24 16.44 -8.68
CA ASP A 56 -12.43 16.05 -7.28
C ASP A 56 -13.02 14.63 -7.13
N GLU A 57 -13.84 14.20 -8.08
CA GLU A 57 -14.40 12.85 -8.10
C GLU A 57 -13.35 11.82 -8.51
N TRP A 58 -12.47 12.14 -9.47
CA TRP A 58 -11.31 11.32 -9.81
C TRP A 58 -10.33 11.18 -8.65
N GLN A 59 -10.07 12.30 -7.97
CA GLN A 59 -9.26 12.38 -6.76
C GLN A 59 -9.77 11.41 -5.69
N GLU A 60 -11.06 11.49 -5.33
CA GLU A 60 -11.64 10.57 -4.35
C GLU A 60 -11.68 9.12 -4.83
N LYS A 61 -12.00 8.89 -6.10
CA LYS A 61 -12.14 7.53 -6.64
C LYS A 61 -10.82 6.77 -6.64
N LEU A 62 -9.74 7.41 -7.10
CA LEU A 62 -8.42 6.78 -7.12
C LEU A 62 -7.82 6.68 -5.72
N ALA A 63 -8.08 7.66 -4.86
CA ALA A 63 -7.69 7.58 -3.46
C ALA A 63 -8.35 6.41 -2.72
N GLU A 64 -9.63 6.12 -2.99
CA GLU A 64 -10.33 4.94 -2.48
C GLU A 64 -9.60 3.64 -2.85
N ILE A 65 -9.19 3.50 -4.12
CA ILE A 65 -8.55 2.28 -4.63
C ILE A 65 -7.15 2.09 -4.05
N VAL A 66 -6.35 3.16 -4.01
CA VAL A 66 -5.00 3.12 -3.40
C VAL A 66 -5.09 2.79 -1.92
N ARG A 67 -5.97 3.47 -1.17
CA ARG A 67 -6.18 3.21 0.27
C ARG A 67 -6.67 1.80 0.52
N GLY A 68 -7.58 1.28 -0.32
CA GLY A 68 -8.03 -0.10 -0.26
C GLY A 68 -6.88 -1.10 -0.43
N SER A 69 -5.99 -0.83 -1.40
CA SER A 69 -4.80 -1.65 -1.66
C SER A 69 -3.83 -1.63 -0.48
N LEU A 70 -3.48 -0.45 0.03
CA LEU A 70 -2.59 -0.27 1.18
C LEU A 70 -3.15 -0.92 2.45
N SER A 71 -4.44 -0.77 2.69
CA SER A 71 -5.14 -1.39 3.82
C SER A 71 -5.12 -2.92 3.74
N TYR A 72 -5.37 -3.48 2.54
CA TYR A 72 -5.37 -4.92 2.32
C TYR A 72 -4.03 -5.56 2.63
N VAL A 73 -2.93 -4.95 2.19
CA VAL A 73 -1.56 -5.44 2.48
C VAL A 73 -1.07 -5.08 3.88
N GLN A 74 -1.92 -4.47 4.72
CA GLN A 74 -1.60 -4.02 6.07
C GLN A 74 -0.40 -3.07 6.10
N TRP A 75 -0.35 -2.12 5.16
CA TRP A 75 0.68 -1.09 5.14
C TRP A 75 0.55 -0.20 6.38
N ASN A 76 1.64 -0.07 7.15
CA ASN A 76 1.62 0.53 8.49
C ASN A 76 2.29 1.91 8.58
N PHE A 77 2.70 2.48 7.45
CA PHE A 77 3.32 3.80 7.38
C PHE A 77 2.34 4.79 6.78
N GLU A 78 2.37 6.06 7.20
CA GLU A 78 1.69 7.10 6.43
C GLU A 78 2.34 7.15 5.04
N SER A 79 1.56 7.50 4.02
CA SER A 79 2.06 7.42 2.65
C SER A 79 1.50 8.48 1.74
N GLU A 80 2.30 8.86 0.75
CA GLU A 80 1.94 9.73 -0.35
C GLU A 80 2.10 8.96 -1.67
N VAL A 81 1.08 9.01 -2.51
CA VAL A 81 1.07 8.44 -3.88
C VAL A 81 0.57 9.49 -4.85
N SER A 82 1.32 9.75 -5.91
CA SER A 82 0.85 10.59 -7.01
C SER A 82 0.28 9.72 -8.13
N ILE A 83 -0.81 10.17 -8.75
CA ILE A 83 -1.36 9.55 -9.95
C ILE A 83 -1.52 10.60 -11.03
N LEU A 84 -0.92 10.34 -12.19
CA LEU A 84 -1.10 11.13 -13.39
C LEU A 84 -2.04 10.43 -14.36
N LEU A 85 -3.17 11.09 -14.65
CA LEU A 85 -4.11 10.72 -15.71
C LEU A 85 -3.75 11.47 -16.99
N THR A 86 -3.27 10.72 -17.99
CA THR A 86 -2.68 11.28 -19.21
C THR A 86 -3.08 10.54 -20.49
N ASP A 87 -2.46 10.87 -21.62
CA ASP A 87 -2.67 10.27 -22.93
C ASP A 87 -1.57 9.27 -23.35
N GLU A 88 -1.75 8.66 -24.52
CA GLU A 88 -0.77 7.77 -25.16
C GLU A 88 0.56 8.46 -25.49
N GLU A 89 0.56 9.74 -25.86
CA GLU A 89 1.78 10.44 -26.24
C GLU A 89 2.71 10.61 -25.03
N GLN A 90 2.18 11.13 -23.93
CA GLN A 90 2.92 11.30 -22.69
C GLN A 90 3.35 9.94 -22.11
N SER A 91 2.47 8.92 -22.16
CA SER A 91 2.81 7.56 -21.72
C SER A 91 3.96 6.98 -22.54
N ARG A 92 3.93 7.11 -23.87
CA ARG A 92 5.02 6.64 -24.75
C ARG A 92 6.33 7.36 -24.47
N GLN A 93 6.30 8.68 -24.25
CA GLN A 93 7.50 9.45 -23.91
C GLN A 93 8.13 8.96 -22.60
N LEU A 94 7.31 8.71 -21.57
CA LEU A 94 7.77 8.18 -20.28
C LEU A 94 8.26 6.74 -20.41
N ASN A 95 7.54 5.88 -21.13
CA ASN A 95 7.94 4.51 -21.35
C ASN A 95 9.30 4.42 -22.06
N HIS A 96 9.52 5.25 -23.08
CA HIS A 96 10.80 5.35 -23.75
C HIS A 96 11.90 5.88 -22.80
N ALA A 97 11.63 6.96 -22.06
CA ALA A 97 12.63 7.59 -21.20
C ALA A 97 13.10 6.68 -20.05
N TYR A 98 12.20 5.88 -19.46
CA TYR A 98 12.49 5.09 -18.26
C TYR A 98 12.66 3.59 -18.50
N ARG A 99 12.06 3.05 -19.57
CA ARG A 99 12.13 1.62 -19.93
C ARG A 99 12.80 1.36 -21.28
N GLY A 100 13.07 2.40 -22.08
CA GLY A 100 13.64 2.27 -23.43
C GLY A 100 12.64 1.78 -24.48
N GLU A 101 11.35 1.69 -24.14
CA GLU A 101 10.30 1.15 -25.01
C GLU A 101 9.54 2.27 -25.73
N ASP A 102 9.64 2.31 -27.05
CA ASP A 102 9.05 3.38 -27.88
C ASP A 102 7.57 3.12 -28.25
N SER A 103 6.78 2.72 -27.25
CA SER A 103 5.35 2.43 -27.38
C SER A 103 4.56 2.95 -26.17
N PRO A 104 3.29 3.35 -26.33
CA PRO A 104 2.45 3.66 -25.18
C PRO A 104 2.17 2.40 -24.36
N THR A 105 1.93 2.58 -23.07
CA THR A 105 1.49 1.51 -22.18
C THR A 105 0.33 1.99 -21.31
N ASN A 106 -0.44 1.04 -20.78
CA ASN A 106 -1.62 1.27 -19.97
C ASN A 106 -1.29 1.91 -18.61
N VAL A 107 -0.28 1.38 -17.92
CA VAL A 107 0.20 1.84 -16.62
C VAL A 107 1.72 1.83 -16.56
N LEU A 108 2.29 2.88 -15.97
CA LEU A 108 3.68 2.95 -15.50
C LEU A 108 3.66 3.20 -13.99
N SER A 109 4.63 2.62 -13.29
CA SER A 109 4.82 2.82 -11.86
C SER A 109 6.26 3.17 -11.58
N PHE A 110 6.46 4.24 -10.82
CA PHE A 110 7.75 4.80 -10.46
C PHE A 110 7.93 4.72 -8.95
N PRO A 111 8.36 3.57 -8.41
CA PRO A 111 8.58 3.41 -6.98
C PRO A 111 9.69 4.35 -6.50
N ALA A 112 9.44 5.08 -5.41
CA ALA A 112 10.43 5.92 -4.76
C ALA A 112 11.48 5.12 -3.97
N PHE A 113 11.15 3.86 -3.66
CA PHE A 113 12.00 2.95 -2.90
C PHE A 113 12.12 1.62 -3.62
N THR A 114 13.30 1.03 -3.58
CA THR A 114 13.50 -0.37 -3.99
C THR A 114 12.86 -1.33 -2.96
N PRO A 115 12.54 -2.58 -3.36
CA PRO A 115 12.05 -3.59 -2.42
C PRO A 115 13.00 -3.85 -1.23
N GLU A 116 14.31 -3.68 -1.44
CA GLU A 116 15.31 -3.81 -0.36
C GLU A 116 15.23 -2.65 0.63
N GLU A 117 15.13 -1.41 0.14
CA GLU A 117 14.94 -0.23 1.00
C GLU A 117 13.65 -0.30 1.80
N LEU A 118 12.54 -0.73 1.17
CA LEU A 118 11.25 -0.91 1.85
C LEU A 118 11.34 -1.90 3.02
N ARG A 119 12.11 -3.00 2.88
CA ARG A 119 12.33 -3.99 3.96
C ARG A 119 13.17 -3.45 5.11
N LEU A 120 14.02 -2.45 4.84
CA LEU A 120 14.89 -1.82 5.82
C LEU A 120 14.22 -0.65 6.55
N LEU A 121 13.00 -0.25 6.15
CA LEU A 121 12.23 0.80 6.80
C LEU A 121 11.98 0.44 8.27
N GLY A 122 12.61 1.21 9.17
CA GLY A 122 12.33 1.17 10.60
C GLY A 122 11.13 2.03 10.97
N LYS A 123 10.62 1.86 12.21
CA LYS A 123 9.49 2.64 12.80
C LYS A 123 9.75 4.16 12.97
N GLN A 124 10.78 4.72 12.34
CA GLN A 124 11.28 6.07 12.58
C GLN A 124 10.85 7.08 11.50
N GLN A 125 10.32 6.63 10.35
CA GLN A 125 9.74 7.54 9.35
C GLN A 125 8.22 7.58 9.51
N PRO A 126 7.63 8.75 9.84
CA PRO A 126 6.19 8.86 10.05
C PRO A 126 5.41 8.72 8.74
N SER A 127 5.93 9.27 7.62
CA SER A 127 5.31 9.26 6.30
C SER A 127 6.33 8.97 5.18
N LEU A 128 5.88 8.26 4.14
CA LEU A 128 6.67 7.79 3.00
C LEU A 128 6.05 8.22 1.68
N ILE A 129 6.83 8.87 0.82
CA ILE A 129 6.44 9.06 -0.58
C ILE A 129 6.67 7.73 -1.28
N LEU A 130 5.61 7.00 -1.64
CA LEU A 130 5.72 5.68 -2.27
C LEU A 130 6.09 5.79 -3.76
N GLY A 131 5.71 6.89 -4.41
CA GLY A 131 6.04 7.20 -5.79
C GLY A 131 4.82 7.49 -6.65
N ASP A 132 4.99 7.31 -7.95
CA ASP A 132 4.05 7.81 -8.95
C ASP A 132 3.46 6.69 -9.81
N ILE A 133 2.17 6.81 -10.15
CA ILE A 133 1.47 5.94 -11.11
C ILE A 133 1.02 6.80 -12.29
N VAL A 134 1.27 6.35 -13.51
CA VAL A 134 0.83 7.05 -14.73
C VAL A 134 -0.11 6.15 -15.51
N LEU A 135 -1.29 6.65 -15.87
CA LEU A 135 -2.34 5.92 -16.57
C LEU A 135 -2.67 6.61 -17.90
N SER A 136 -2.64 5.85 -19.01
CA SER A 136 -2.93 6.34 -20.36
C SER A 136 -4.37 6.05 -20.76
N LEU A 137 -5.18 7.07 -21.01
CA LEU A 137 -6.61 6.91 -21.25
C LEU A 137 -6.91 5.99 -22.44
N GLU A 138 -6.34 6.28 -23.60
CA GLU A 138 -6.64 5.58 -24.84
C GLU A 138 -6.18 4.13 -24.78
N THR A 139 -5.03 3.87 -24.17
CA THR A 139 -4.53 2.51 -23.98
C THR A 139 -5.47 1.70 -23.08
N VAL A 140 -5.87 2.27 -21.93
CA VAL A 140 -6.81 1.62 -20.99
C VAL A 140 -8.19 1.40 -21.62
N LEU A 141 -8.70 2.37 -22.37
CA LEU A 141 -9.97 2.24 -23.10
C LEU A 141 -9.90 1.17 -24.19
N LYS A 142 -8.79 1.09 -24.91
CA LYS A 142 -8.59 0.08 -25.94
C LYS A 142 -8.56 -1.31 -25.32
N GLU A 143 -7.75 -1.52 -24.29
CA GLU A 143 -7.63 -2.81 -23.62
C GLU A 143 -8.93 -3.27 -22.96
N SER A 144 -9.63 -2.37 -22.27
CA SER A 144 -10.93 -2.70 -21.66
C SER A 144 -11.94 -3.16 -22.70
N LYS A 145 -11.97 -2.54 -23.89
CA LYS A 145 -12.81 -3.01 -25.01
C LYS A 145 -12.36 -4.35 -25.55
N ASP A 146 -11.06 -4.52 -25.81
CA ASP A 146 -10.48 -5.74 -26.37
C ASP A 146 -10.71 -6.95 -25.44
N GLN A 147 -10.71 -6.72 -24.13
CA GLN A 147 -10.94 -7.72 -23.09
C GLN A 147 -12.42 -7.81 -22.65
N ASN A 148 -13.31 -7.02 -23.25
CA ASN A 148 -14.73 -6.95 -22.88
C ASN A 148 -14.98 -6.67 -21.38
N LYS A 149 -14.15 -5.81 -20.79
CA LYS A 149 -14.24 -5.35 -19.39
C LYS A 149 -14.86 -3.97 -19.33
N PRO A 150 -15.68 -3.66 -18.31
CA PRO A 150 -16.05 -2.27 -18.03
C PRO A 150 -14.80 -1.41 -17.83
N PHE A 151 -14.75 -0.25 -18.46
CA PHE A 151 -13.60 0.68 -18.38
C PHE A 151 -13.14 0.91 -16.94
N LEU A 152 -14.07 1.25 -16.03
CA LEU A 152 -13.73 1.52 -14.64
C LEU A 152 -13.19 0.29 -13.91
N ASN A 153 -13.63 -0.92 -14.25
CA ASN A 153 -13.10 -2.14 -13.64
C ASN A 153 -11.65 -2.39 -14.08
N HIS A 154 -11.35 -2.17 -15.36
CA HIS A 154 -9.99 -2.30 -15.88
C HIS A 154 -9.07 -1.21 -15.30
N LEU A 155 -9.56 0.02 -15.20
CA LEU A 155 -8.84 1.12 -14.55
C LEU A 155 -8.54 0.81 -13.08
N MET A 156 -9.53 0.32 -12.33
CA MET A 156 -9.36 -0.10 -10.94
C MET A 156 -8.29 -1.19 -10.81
N HIS A 157 -8.32 -2.19 -11.70
CA HIS A 157 -7.28 -3.22 -11.75
C HIS A 157 -5.89 -2.61 -11.94
N LEU A 158 -5.71 -1.72 -12.91
CA LEU A 158 -4.42 -1.08 -13.18
C LEU A 158 -3.96 -0.15 -12.05
N THR A 159 -4.87 0.53 -11.35
CA THR A 159 -4.53 1.33 -10.17
C THR A 159 -4.06 0.45 -9.00
N VAL A 160 -4.72 -0.68 -8.75
CA VAL A 160 -4.26 -1.68 -7.75
C VAL A 160 -2.90 -2.23 -8.15
N HIS A 161 -2.76 -2.66 -9.40
CA HIS A 161 -1.52 -3.19 -9.97
C HIS A 161 -0.35 -2.20 -9.80
N GLY A 162 -0.56 -0.94 -10.19
CA GLY A 162 0.44 0.10 -10.05
C GLY A 162 0.81 0.37 -8.58
N THR A 163 -0.18 0.36 -7.68
CA THR A 163 0.07 0.51 -6.24
C THR A 163 0.92 -0.63 -5.69
N LEU A 164 0.69 -1.87 -6.12
CA LEU A 164 1.48 -3.03 -5.71
C LEU A 164 2.93 -2.94 -6.22
N HIS A 165 3.16 -2.44 -7.44
CA HIS A 165 4.51 -2.14 -7.92
C HIS A 165 5.23 -1.09 -7.07
N LEU A 166 4.53 -0.04 -6.61
CA LEU A 166 5.11 0.95 -5.68
C LEU A 166 5.56 0.32 -4.34
N LEU A 167 4.89 -0.76 -3.92
CA LEU A 167 5.21 -1.52 -2.72
C LEU A 167 6.27 -2.61 -2.94
N GLY A 168 6.83 -2.71 -4.16
CA GLY A 168 7.87 -3.68 -4.50
C GLY A 168 7.37 -5.10 -4.78
N TYR A 169 6.07 -5.29 -4.99
CA TYR A 169 5.57 -6.51 -5.64
C TYR A 169 5.96 -6.48 -7.12
N ASP A 170 6.26 -7.63 -7.69
CA ASP A 170 6.63 -7.78 -9.10
C ASP A 170 6.00 -9.07 -9.63
N HIS A 171 5.98 -9.25 -10.94
CA HIS A 171 5.39 -10.40 -11.62
C HIS A 171 6.29 -10.97 -12.73
N GLN A 172 7.61 -10.77 -12.63
CA GLN A 172 8.59 -11.32 -13.58
C GLN A 172 8.77 -12.84 -13.46
N LEU A 173 8.53 -13.41 -12.27
CA LEU A 173 8.60 -14.85 -12.00
C LEU A 173 7.21 -15.39 -11.66
N ASP A 174 6.91 -16.63 -12.08
CA ASP A 174 5.60 -17.26 -11.89
C ASP A 174 5.09 -17.19 -10.44
N ALA A 175 5.96 -17.48 -9.45
CA ALA A 175 5.57 -17.43 -8.05
C ALA A 175 5.28 -16.01 -7.54
N GLN A 176 5.95 -15.00 -8.10
CA GLN A 176 5.69 -13.60 -7.77
C GLN A 176 4.39 -13.13 -8.43
N ALA A 177 4.16 -13.53 -9.68
CA ALA A 177 2.92 -13.28 -10.39
C ALA A 177 1.72 -13.87 -9.64
N GLU A 178 1.76 -15.17 -9.28
CA GLU A 178 0.67 -15.82 -8.53
C GLU A 178 0.34 -15.07 -7.22
N GLN A 179 1.38 -14.63 -6.49
CA GLN A 179 1.20 -13.85 -5.27
C GLN A 179 0.54 -12.49 -5.56
N MET A 180 1.06 -11.73 -6.54
CA MET A 180 0.55 -10.41 -6.89
C MET A 180 -0.89 -10.48 -7.42
N GLU A 181 -1.17 -11.41 -8.33
CA GLU A 181 -2.50 -11.66 -8.89
C GLU A 181 -3.52 -12.01 -7.80
N SER A 182 -3.15 -12.86 -6.84
CA SER A 182 -4.02 -13.19 -5.69
C SER A 182 -4.36 -11.97 -4.84
N ILE A 183 -3.43 -11.03 -4.68
CA ILE A 183 -3.66 -9.78 -3.95
C ILE A 183 -4.59 -8.87 -4.76
N GLU A 184 -4.32 -8.70 -6.06
CA GLU A 184 -5.16 -7.89 -6.95
C GLU A 184 -6.61 -8.37 -6.96
N VAL A 185 -6.83 -9.68 -7.11
CA VAL A 185 -8.17 -10.28 -7.08
C VAL A 185 -8.89 -9.98 -5.77
N SER A 186 -8.18 -10.08 -4.65
CA SER A 186 -8.77 -9.89 -3.33
C SER A 186 -9.11 -8.42 -3.05
N VAL A 187 -8.23 -7.49 -3.44
CA VAL A 187 -8.48 -6.06 -3.35
C VAL A 187 -9.66 -5.68 -4.23
N LEU A 188 -9.67 -6.09 -5.51
CA LEU A 188 -10.76 -5.80 -6.45
C LEU A 188 -12.09 -6.37 -5.96
N SER A 189 -12.10 -7.59 -5.44
CA SER A 189 -13.31 -8.19 -4.85
C SER A 189 -13.83 -7.38 -3.67
N SER A 190 -12.95 -6.82 -2.84
CA SER A 190 -13.35 -5.96 -1.71
C SER A 190 -13.96 -4.63 -2.16
N LEU A 191 -13.60 -4.18 -3.36
CA LEU A 191 -14.13 -2.98 -4.01
C LEU A 191 -15.34 -3.28 -4.93
N GLY A 192 -15.84 -4.51 -4.92
CA GLY A 192 -17.00 -4.93 -5.73
C GLY A 192 -16.70 -5.18 -7.20
N VAL A 193 -15.44 -5.37 -7.58
CA VAL A 193 -15.00 -5.66 -8.95
C VAL A 193 -14.71 -7.15 -9.11
N ALA A 194 -15.14 -7.73 -10.22
CA ALA A 194 -14.89 -9.13 -10.54
C ALA A 194 -13.40 -9.41 -10.78
N ASN A 195 -13.02 -10.69 -10.71
CA ASN A 195 -11.66 -11.14 -10.98
C ASN A 195 -11.21 -10.67 -12.40
N PRO A 196 -10.10 -9.90 -12.52
CA PRO A 196 -9.65 -9.38 -13.80
C PRO A 196 -8.99 -10.44 -14.71
N TYR A 197 -8.74 -11.65 -14.21
CA TYR A 197 -8.10 -12.75 -14.95
C TYR A 197 -9.10 -13.75 -15.54
N GLN A 198 -10.40 -13.40 -15.55
CA GLN A 198 -11.50 -14.22 -16.06
C GLN A 198 -12.16 -13.62 -17.29
#